data_AF-A0ABD6ALZ7-F1
#
_entry.id   AF-A0ABD6ALZ7-F1
#
_cell.length_a   1.000
_cell.length_b   1.000
_cell.length_c   1.000
_cell.angle_alpha   90.00
_cell.angle_beta   90.00
_cell.angle_gamma   90.00
#
_symmetry.space_group_name_H-M   'P 1'
#
loop_
_entity.id
_entity.type
_entity.pdbx_description
1 polymer ?
#
loop_
_entity_poly.entity_id
_entity_poly.type
_entity_poly.pdbx_seq_one_letter_code
_entity_poly.pdbx_strand_id
1 'polypeptide(L)'
;MDGKQALYYGAVALAVLIGVSVLVSVVSAILSLAWAVISGVVTLAVLAGVVYVAYKAGSWLSGSDDASVDAGSIGDSRSSSSTSTDDAAERRQDRLRRQYVEGQISEAEFERRIESELETEEFDELDRELERER
;
A
#
# COMPACT_ATOMS: atom_id res chain seq x y z
N MET A 1 -65.91 1.63 -27.31
CA MET A 1 -64.48 1.27 -27.44
C MET A 1 -64.38 -0.22 -27.25
N ASP A 2 -63.90 -0.95 -28.24
CA ASP A 2 -63.87 -2.41 -28.22
C ASP A 2 -62.87 -2.88 -27.16
N GLY A 3 -63.30 -3.75 -26.24
CA GLY A 3 -62.45 -4.22 -25.12
C GLY A 3 -61.13 -4.86 -25.54
N LYS A 4 -61.04 -5.32 -26.80
CA LYS A 4 -59.80 -5.81 -27.42
C LYS A 4 -58.78 -4.71 -27.68
N GLN A 5 -59.22 -3.51 -28.07
CA GLN A 5 -58.34 -2.36 -28.24
C GLN A 5 -57.79 -1.90 -26.89
N ALA A 6 -58.62 -1.85 -25.85
CA ALA A 6 -58.18 -1.51 -24.49
C ALA A 6 -57.09 -2.46 -23.97
N LEU A 7 -57.25 -3.78 -24.18
CA LEU A 7 -56.24 -4.77 -23.83
C LEU A 7 -54.95 -4.61 -24.64
N TYR A 8 -55.05 -4.34 -25.94
CA TYR A 8 -53.87 -4.13 -26.79
C TYR A 8 -53.07 -2.90 -26.37
N TYR A 9 -53.72 -1.75 -26.17
CA TYR A 9 -53.06 -0.55 -25.70
C TYR A 9 -52.49 -0.72 -24.28
N GLY A 10 -53.18 -1.47 -23.41
CA GLY A 10 -52.67 -1.82 -22.09
C GLY A 10 -51.37 -2.65 -22.15
N ALA A 11 -51.32 -3.65 -23.02
CA ALA A 11 -50.13 -4.48 -23.21
C ALA A 11 -48.94 -3.67 -23.77
N VAL A 12 -49.19 -2.81 -24.76
CA VAL A 12 -48.16 -1.92 -25.32
C VAL A 12 -47.64 -0.93 -24.28
N ALA A 13 -48.53 -0.33 -23.49
CA ALA A 13 -48.15 0.58 -22.42
C ALA A 13 -47.26 -0.12 -21.36
N LEU A 14 -47.60 -1.35 -20.99
CA LEU A 14 -46.78 -2.16 -20.08
C LEU A 14 -45.40 -2.47 -20.67
N ALA A 15 -45.34 -2.86 -21.95
CA ALA A 15 -44.08 -3.16 -22.61
C ALA A 15 -43.15 -1.93 -22.65
N VAL A 16 -43.71 -0.75 -22.97
CA VAL A 16 -42.97 0.52 -22.95
C VAL A 16 -42.50 0.85 -21.54
N LEU A 17 -43.36 0.69 -20.53
CA LEU A 17 -43.02 0.98 -19.13
C LEU A 17 -41.86 0.09 -18.64
N ILE A 18 -41.88 -1.20 -18.99
CA ILE A 18 -40.78 -2.12 -18.68
C ILE A 18 -39.50 -1.70 -19.42
N GLY A 19 -39.59 -1.33 -20.70
CA GLY A 19 -38.43 -0.84 -21.44
C GLY A 19 -37.79 0.40 -20.80
N VAL A 20 -38.61 1.37 -20.41
CA VAL A 20 -38.17 2.59 -19.73
C VAL A 20 -37.58 2.28 -18.35
N SER A 21 -38.20 1.37 -17.58
CA SER A 21 -37.70 1.03 -16.25
C SER A 21 -36.33 0.36 -16.29
N VAL A 22 -36.08 -0.51 -17.28
CA VAL A 22 -34.75 -1.10 -17.52
C VAL A 22 -33.73 -0.01 -17.85
N LEU A 23 -34.08 0.93 -18.73
CA LEU A 23 -33.16 2.03 -19.08
C LEU A 23 -32.82 2.90 -17.87
N VAL A 24 -33.84 3.29 -17.09
CA VAL A 24 -33.65 4.06 -15.85
C VAL A 24 -32.79 3.29 -14.86
N SER A 25 -32.99 1.97 -14.72
CA SER A 25 -32.19 1.11 -13.86
C SER A 25 -30.70 1.12 -14.25
N VAL A 26 -30.40 0.94 -15.54
CA VAL A 26 -29.01 0.97 -16.03
C VAL A 26 -28.35 2.32 -15.77
N VAL A 27 -29.03 3.42 -16.08
CA VAL A 27 -28.51 4.77 -15.83
C VAL A 27 -28.27 4.99 -14.34
N SER A 28 -29.23 4.58 -13.50
CA SER A 28 -29.13 4.70 -12.05
C SER A 28 -28.00 3.85 -11.48
N ALA A 29 -27.76 2.66 -12.03
CA ALA A 29 -26.65 1.80 -11.63
C ALA A 29 -25.27 2.41 -11.93
N ILE A 30 -25.12 3.08 -13.08
CA ILE A 30 -23.87 3.77 -13.43
C ILE A 30 -23.66 4.95 -12.48
N LEU A 31 -24.70 5.76 -12.23
CA LEU A 31 -24.63 6.89 -11.31
C LEU A 31 -24.34 6.43 -9.87
N SER A 32 -24.97 5.35 -9.41
CA SER A 32 -24.75 4.81 -8.07
C SER A 32 -23.34 4.25 -7.92
N LEU A 33 -22.79 3.62 -8.97
CA LEU A 33 -21.41 3.16 -8.99
C LEU A 33 -20.42 4.32 -8.88
N ALA A 34 -20.63 5.40 -9.64
CA ALA A 34 -19.80 6.60 -9.55
C ALA A 34 -19.84 7.19 -8.14
N TRP A 35 -21.02 7.31 -7.55
CA TRP A 35 -21.19 7.75 -6.16
C TRP A 35 -20.54 6.82 -5.14
N ALA A 36 -20.61 5.51 -5.36
CA ALA A 36 -19.97 4.53 -4.48
C ALA A 36 -18.45 4.67 -4.49
N VAL A 37 -17.83 4.91 -5.65
CA VAL A 37 -16.39 5.17 -5.74
C VAL A 37 -16.02 6.44 -4.98
N ILE A 38 -16.74 7.54 -5.21
CA ILE A 38 -16.51 8.81 -4.52
C ILE A 38 -16.64 8.63 -3.00
N SER A 39 -17.74 8.01 -2.56
CA SER A 39 -18.00 7.72 -1.14
C SER A 39 -16.93 6.80 -0.54
N GLY A 40 -16.49 5.79 -1.28
CA GLY A 40 -15.42 4.88 -0.86
C GLY A 40 -14.10 5.61 -0.62
N VAL A 41 -13.69 6.48 -1.56
CA VAL A 41 -12.49 7.30 -1.41
C VAL A 41 -12.61 8.26 -0.22
N VAL A 42 -13.75 8.94 -0.07
CA VAL A 42 -14.00 9.83 1.07
C VAL A 42 -13.95 9.07 2.38
N THR A 43 -14.56 7.89 2.46
CA THR A 43 -14.55 7.05 3.65
C THR A 43 -13.14 6.60 4.01
N LEU A 44 -12.34 6.19 3.03
CA LEU A 44 -10.93 5.87 3.22
C LEU A 44 -10.12 7.06 3.71
N ALA A 45 -10.33 8.24 3.12
CA ALA A 45 -9.65 9.47 3.52
C ALA A 45 -10.03 9.87 4.96
N VAL A 46 -11.30 9.77 5.33
CA VAL A 46 -11.78 10.02 6.70
C VAL A 46 -11.15 9.03 7.66
N LEU A 47 -11.11 7.73 7.33
CA LEU A 47 -10.52 6.71 8.17
C LEU A 47 -9.01 6.96 8.37
N ALA A 48 -8.28 7.27 7.30
CA ALA A 48 -6.88 7.66 7.39
C ALA A 48 -6.68 8.93 8.24
N GLY A 49 -7.55 9.93 8.10
CA GLY A 49 -7.56 11.14 8.91
C GLY A 49 -7.79 10.85 10.39
N VAL A 50 -8.73 9.97 10.72
CA VAL A 50 -8.99 9.54 12.12
C VAL A 50 -7.77 8.85 12.71
N VAL A 51 -7.15 7.92 11.97
CA VAL A 51 -5.91 7.23 12.40
C VAL A 51 -4.78 8.24 12.63
N TYR A 52 -4.60 9.21 11.73
CA TYR A 52 -3.60 10.26 11.87
C TYR A 52 -3.83 11.12 13.11
N VAL A 53 -5.07 11.56 13.35
CA VAL A 53 -5.42 12.36 14.53
C VAL A 53 -5.22 11.54 15.80
N ALA A 54 -5.61 10.27 15.83
CA ALA A 54 -5.40 9.38 16.96
C ALA A 54 -3.90 9.20 17.26
N TYR A 55 -3.07 8.98 16.23
CA TYR A 55 -1.62 8.89 16.38
C TYR A 55 -1.02 10.19 16.93
N LYS A 56 -1.42 11.35 16.39
CA LYS A 56 -0.93 12.66 16.81
C LYS A 56 -1.38 13.03 18.23
N ALA A 57 -2.61 12.69 18.61
CA ALA A 57 -3.11 12.91 19.96
C ALA A 57 -2.43 11.96 20.96
N GLY A 58 -2.22 10.70 20.57
CA GLY A 58 -1.48 9.73 21.37
C GLY A 58 -0.02 10.13 21.58
N SER A 59 0.64 10.68 20.55
CA SER A 59 2.03 11.16 20.68
C SER A 59 2.16 12.43 21.53
N TRP A 60 1.13 13.29 21.59
CA TRP A 60 1.12 14.40 22.56
C TRP A 60 0.87 13.95 23.99
N LEU A 61 0.02 12.94 24.18
CA LEU A 61 -0.25 12.38 25.51
C LEU A 61 0.93 11.56 26.03
N SER A 62 1.59 10.78 25.16
CA SER A 62 2.79 10.00 25.51
C SER A 62 4.06 10.86 25.54
N GLY A 63 4.15 11.91 24.71
CA GLY A 63 5.32 12.77 24.59
C GLY A 63 5.49 13.78 25.73
N SER A 64 4.62 13.75 26.76
CA SER A 64 4.79 14.55 27.98
C SER A 64 5.55 13.79 29.08
N ASP A 65 5.82 12.48 28.92
CA ASP A 65 6.52 11.65 29.91
C ASP A 65 7.91 11.11 29.44
N ASP A 66 8.35 11.43 28.22
CA ASP A 66 9.66 11.00 27.71
C ASP A 66 10.70 12.14 27.71
N ALA A 67 10.83 12.80 28.86
CA ALA A 67 12.10 13.39 29.27
C ALA A 67 12.67 12.47 30.36
N SER A 68 13.67 11.66 30.00
CA SER A 68 14.42 10.69 30.81
C SER A 68 13.86 9.25 30.90
N VAL A 69 14.19 8.41 29.91
CA VAL A 69 14.51 7.00 30.16
C VAL A 69 15.92 6.74 29.63
N ASP A 70 16.87 6.87 30.56
CA ASP A 70 18.22 6.35 30.45
C ASP A 70 18.13 4.82 30.31
N ALA A 71 18.09 4.30 29.09
CA ALA A 71 18.11 2.85 28.83
C ALA A 71 19.54 2.31 28.90
N GLY A 72 20.17 2.49 30.06
CA GLY A 72 21.39 1.81 30.45
C GLY A 72 21.10 0.42 31.01
N SER A 73 21.34 -0.60 30.18
CA SER A 73 21.78 -1.94 30.59
C SER A 73 20.92 -2.76 31.58
N ILE A 74 19.92 -3.49 31.06
CA ILE A 74 19.57 -4.83 31.56
C ILE A 74 19.23 -5.72 30.36
N GLY A 75 20.09 -6.68 30.05
CA GLY A 75 19.78 -7.71 29.06
C GLY A 75 20.97 -8.31 28.31
N ASP A 76 22.11 -8.46 28.97
CA ASP A 76 23.07 -9.51 28.61
C ASP A 76 22.34 -10.86 28.69
N SER A 77 22.14 -11.49 27.52
CA SER A 77 21.94 -12.94 27.29
C SER A 77 21.03 -13.16 26.08
N ARG A 78 21.62 -13.39 24.90
CA ARG A 78 21.26 -14.48 23.97
C ARG A 78 22.10 -14.39 22.69
N SER A 79 23.04 -15.32 22.60
CA SER A 79 23.73 -15.82 21.41
C SER A 79 23.07 -15.52 20.05
N SER A 80 23.81 -14.92 19.13
CA SER A 80 23.86 -15.32 17.72
C SER A 80 25.01 -14.62 17.02
N SER A 81 26.12 -15.34 16.93
CA SER A 81 27.26 -15.05 16.08
C SER A 81 26.87 -15.19 14.60
N SER A 82 26.33 -14.13 13.97
CA SER A 82 26.11 -14.05 12.51
C SER A 82 25.49 -12.71 12.04
N THR A 83 26.13 -11.56 12.29
CA THR A 83 25.64 -10.24 11.81
C THR A 83 26.76 -9.29 11.36
N SER A 84 28.01 -9.76 11.19
CA SER A 84 29.10 -8.84 10.83
C SER A 84 29.14 -8.44 9.35
N THR A 85 28.43 -9.15 8.46
CA THR A 85 28.51 -8.95 7.01
C THR A 85 27.46 -7.96 6.50
N ASP A 86 26.21 -8.10 6.95
CA ASP A 86 25.08 -7.23 6.56
C ASP A 86 25.31 -5.78 7.00
N ASP A 87 25.80 -5.61 8.22
CA ASP A 87 26.23 -4.33 8.80
C ASP A 87 27.29 -3.59 7.94
N ALA A 88 28.13 -4.33 7.21
CA ALA A 88 29.15 -3.76 6.34
C ALA A 88 28.61 -3.43 4.94
N ALA A 89 27.60 -4.16 4.46
CA ALA A 89 26.88 -3.88 3.22
C ALA A 89 26.01 -2.63 3.37
N GLU A 90 25.25 -2.52 4.46
CA GLU A 90 24.39 -1.36 4.75
C GLU A 90 25.22 -0.05 4.83
N ARG A 91 26.36 -0.07 5.51
CA ARG A 91 27.27 1.10 5.60
C ARG A 91 27.88 1.51 4.25
N ARG A 92 28.01 0.60 3.29
CA ARG A 92 28.49 0.90 1.92
C ARG A 92 27.38 1.52 1.08
N GLN A 93 26.18 0.96 1.15
CA GLN A 93 24.99 1.49 0.47
C GLN A 93 24.63 2.91 0.96
N ASP A 94 24.73 3.17 2.26
CA ASP A 94 24.50 4.50 2.83
C ASP A 94 25.48 5.56 2.30
N ARG A 95 26.71 5.15 2.01
CA ARG A 95 27.72 6.04 1.41
C ARG A 95 27.40 6.37 -0.03
N LEU A 96 26.94 5.39 -0.82
CA LEU A 96 26.51 5.59 -2.20
C LEU A 96 25.29 6.50 -2.29
N ARG A 97 24.30 6.32 -1.39
CA ARG A 97 23.12 7.21 -1.30
C ARG A 97 23.52 8.65 -1.04
N ARG A 98 24.46 8.89 -0.12
CA ARG A 98 24.97 10.23 0.17
C ARG A 98 25.66 10.87 -1.04
N GLN A 99 26.47 10.10 -1.76
CA GLN A 99 27.15 10.58 -2.98
C GLN A 99 26.19 10.90 -4.13
N TYR A 100 25.10 10.14 -4.28
CA TYR A 100 24.04 10.43 -5.26
C TYR A 100 23.32 11.75 -4.92
N VAL A 101 22.91 11.92 -3.66
CA VAL A 101 22.22 13.15 -3.20
C VAL A 101 23.12 14.39 -3.32
N GLU A 102 24.41 14.23 -3.08
CA GLU A 102 25.41 15.29 -3.26
C GLU A 102 25.79 15.53 -4.74
N GLY A 103 25.25 14.74 -5.67
CA GLY A 103 25.52 14.85 -7.11
C GLY A 103 26.91 14.40 -7.54
N GLN A 104 27.61 13.64 -6.69
CA GLN A 104 28.96 13.12 -6.95
C GLN A 104 28.94 11.87 -7.84
N ILE A 105 27.83 11.13 -7.88
CA ILE A 105 27.60 10.01 -8.79
C ILE A 105 26.31 10.23 -9.56
N SER A 106 26.27 9.82 -10.81
CA SER A 106 25.05 9.88 -11.62
C SER A 106 24.08 8.75 -11.26
N GLU A 107 22.79 8.95 -11.53
CA GLU A 107 21.74 7.94 -11.27
C GLU A 107 22.04 6.59 -11.93
N ALA A 108 22.49 6.62 -13.19
CA ALA A 108 22.84 5.42 -13.94
C ALA A 108 24.04 4.66 -13.35
N GLU A 109 24.96 5.36 -12.68
CA GLU A 109 26.09 4.73 -11.99
C GLU A 109 25.67 4.17 -10.63
N PHE A 110 24.74 4.82 -9.95
CA PHE A 110 24.17 4.34 -8.70
C PHE A 110 23.41 3.02 -8.91
N GLU A 111 22.54 2.95 -9.93
CA GLU A 111 21.78 1.74 -10.26
C GLU A 111 22.70 0.57 -10.62
N ARG A 112 23.69 0.79 -11.48
CA ARG A 112 24.67 -0.24 -11.86
C ARG A 112 25.45 -0.77 -10.66
N ARG A 113 25.82 0.11 -9.71
CA ARG A 113 26.60 -0.30 -8.54
C ARG A 113 25.74 -1.08 -7.54
N ILE A 114 24.50 -0.64 -7.29
CA ILE A 114 23.58 -1.37 -6.41
C ILE A 114 23.27 -2.75 -6.96
N GLU A 115 23.01 -2.87 -8.26
CA GLU A 115 22.73 -4.16 -8.90
C GLU A 115 23.90 -5.14 -8.74
N SER A 116 25.13 -4.67 -8.98
CA SER A 116 26.32 -5.53 -8.82
C SER A 116 26.55 -5.98 -7.36
N GLU A 117 26.25 -5.12 -6.39
CA GLU A 117 26.45 -5.46 -4.98
C GLU A 117 25.35 -6.42 -4.48
N LEU A 118 24.11 -6.28 -4.95
CA LEU A 118 23.00 -7.16 -4.59
C LEU A 118 23.16 -8.57 -5.20
N GLU A 119 23.59 -8.65 -6.46
CA GLU A 119 23.80 -9.93 -7.16
C GLU A 119 24.93 -10.75 -6.50
N THR A 120 26.03 -10.11 -6.08
CA THR A 120 27.17 -10.82 -5.49
C THR A 120 26.87 -11.39 -4.09
N GLU A 121 25.99 -10.74 -3.32
CA GLU A 121 25.55 -11.22 -1.99
C GLU A 121 24.53 -12.37 -2.11
N GLU A 122 23.64 -12.33 -3.11
CA GLU A 122 22.65 -13.41 -3.35
C GLU A 122 23.32 -14.73 -3.80
N PHE A 123 24.33 -14.66 -4.67
CA PHE A 123 25.00 -15.87 -5.15
C PHE A 123 25.79 -16.61 -4.07
N ASP A 124 26.41 -15.91 -3.11
CA ASP A 124 27.22 -16.52 -2.04
C ASP A 124 26.38 -17.19 -0.95
N GLU A 125 25.11 -16.80 -0.80
CA GLU A 125 24.15 -17.41 0.13
C GLU A 125 23.39 -18.59 -0.51
N LEU A 126 23.05 -18.48 -1.79
CA LEU A 126 22.36 -19.56 -2.53
C LEU A 126 23.24 -20.81 -2.70
N ASP A 127 24.55 -20.63 -2.95
CA ASP A 127 25.49 -21.75 -3.14
C ASP A 127 25.75 -22.50 -1.81
N ARG A 128 25.71 -21.78 -0.68
CA ARG A 128 25.88 -22.34 0.67
C ARG A 128 24.65 -23.15 1.13
N GLU A 129 23.46 -22.84 0.64
CA GLU A 129 22.24 -23.60 0.92
C GLU A 129 22.18 -24.90 0.10
N LEU A 130 22.69 -24.91 -1.14
CA LEU A 130 22.73 -26.09 -2.01
C LEU A 130 23.72 -27.18 -1.55
N GLU A 131 24.74 -26.84 -0.75
CA GLU A 131 25.65 -27.82 -0.14
C GLU A 131 25.04 -28.55 1.07
N ARG A 132 23.99 -28.02 1.71
CA ARG A 132 23.30 -28.70 2.83
C ARG A 132 22.34 -29.79 2.39
N GLU A 133 21.92 -29.80 1.12
CA GLU A 133 20.90 -30.72 0.61
C GLU A 133 21.47 -31.97 -0.08
N ARG A 134 22.80 -32.19 -0.02
CA ARG A 134 23.45 -33.43 -0.50
C ARG A 134 24.11 -34.26 0.59
#